data_AF-A0A2S0KQ80-F1
#
_entry.id   AF-A0A2S0KQ80-F1
#
_cell.length_a   1.000
_cell.length_b   1.000
_cell.length_c   1.000
_cell.angle_alpha   90.00
_cell.angle_beta   90.00
_cell.angle_gamma   90.00
#
_symmetry.space_group_name_H-M   'P 1'
#
loop_
_entity.id
_entity.type
_entity.pdbx_description
1 polymer ?
#
loop_
_entity_poly.entity_id
_entity_poly.type
_entity_poly.pdbx_seq_one_letter_code
_entity_poly.pdbx_strand_id
1 'polypeptide(L)' 'MVGPDSAPGKRMIQDARDRFALIDATAGKKTKTVLVMDSDHVILSAWDAEKILANQVLPEENA' A
#
# COMPACT_ATOMS: atom_id res chain seq x y z
N MET A 1 0.68 10.01 -10.57
CA MET A 1 0.82 8.91 -9.60
C MET A 1 1.12 9.51 -8.23
N VAL A 2 0.30 9.21 -7.22
CA VAL A 2 0.54 9.64 -5.84
C VAL A 2 1.53 8.65 -5.21
N GLY A 3 2.76 9.09 -4.99
CA GLY A 3 3.81 8.25 -4.40
C GLY A 3 3.95 8.45 -2.89
N PRO A 4 4.66 7.55 -2.18
CA PRO A 4 4.88 7.63 -0.73
C PRO A 4 5.51 8.96 -0.28
N ASP A 5 6.38 9.53 -1.10
CA ASP A 5 7.10 10.77 -0.79
C ASP A 5 6.30 12.05 -1.11
N SER A 6 5.16 11.92 -1.79
CA SER A 6 4.31 13.06 -2.16
C SER A 6 3.56 13.63 -0.95
N ALA A 7 3.21 14.92 -0.97
CA ALA A 7 2.42 15.54 0.10
C ALA A 7 1.11 14.78 0.42
N PRO A 8 0.26 14.39 -0.55
CA PRO A 8 -0.93 13.57 -0.27
C PRO A 8 -0.58 12.16 0.24
N GLY A 9 0.48 11.53 -0.27
CA GLY A 9 0.93 10.22 0.20
C GLY A 9 1.37 10.24 1.66
N LYS A 10 2.21 11.22 2.05
CA LYS A 10 2.65 11.40 3.44
C LYS A 10 1.47 11.64 4.38
N ARG A 11 0.49 12.44 3.96
CA ARG A 11 -0.72 12.69 4.76
C ARG A 11 -1.51 11.41 4.99
N MET A 12 -1.76 10.64 3.93
CA MET A 12 -2.46 9.35 4.03
C MET A 12 -1.75 8.36 4.97
N ILE A 13 -0.43 8.27 4.89
CA ILE A 13 0.37 7.41 5.79
C ILE A 13 0.25 7.86 7.25
N GLN A 14 0.30 9.17 7.49
CA GLN A 14 0.15 9.73 8.83
C GLN A 14 -1.26 9.48 9.38
N ASP A 15 -2.30 9.77 8.60
CA ASP A 15 -3.69 9.57 9.00
C ASP A 15 -4.00 8.09 9.30
N ALA A 16 -3.43 7.16 8.53
CA ALA A 16 -3.57 5.73 8.80
C ALA A 16 -2.81 5.30 10.06
N ARG A 17 -1.62 5.87 10.33
CA ARG A 17 -0.85 5.61 11.55
C ARG A 17 -1.63 6.05 12.78
N ASP A 18 -2.20 7.25 12.75
CA ASP A 18 -2.92 7.85 13.87
C ASP A 18 -4.22 7.11 14.20
N ARG A 19 -4.80 6.44 13.19
CA ARG A 19 -6.01 5.61 13.33
C ARG A 19 -5.74 4.13 13.56
N PHE A 20 -4.48 3.73 13.77
CA PHE A 20 -4.07 2.32 13.90
C PHE A 20 -4.43 1.44 12.70
N ALA A 21 -4.55 2.03 11.50
CA ALA A 21 -4.87 1.35 10.24
C ALA A 21 -3.65 1.20 9.30
N LEU A 22 -2.46 1.62 9.75
CA LEU A 22 -1.22 1.48 8.98
C LEU A 22 -0.58 0.11 9.21
N ILE A 23 -0.34 -0.62 8.11
CA ILE A 23 0.41 -1.88 8.11
C ILE A 23 1.75 -1.65 7.41
N ASP A 24 2.85 -1.90 8.12
CA ASP A 24 4.19 -1.86 7.55
C ASP A 24 4.61 -3.25 7.05
N ALA A 25 4.56 -3.45 5.73
CA ALA A 25 5.04 -4.67 5.06
C ALA A 25 6.41 -4.48 4.38
N THR A 26 7.18 -3.46 4.77
CA THR A 26 8.47 -3.14 4.15
C THR A 26 9.63 -3.97 4.69
N ALA A 27 9.47 -4.57 5.87
CA ALA A 27 10.53 -5.24 6.62
C ALA A 27 11.80 -4.35 6.77
N GLY A 28 11.60 -3.05 7.03
CA GLY A 28 12.68 -2.07 7.25
C GLY A 28 13.33 -1.52 5.97
N LYS A 29 12.85 -1.92 4.78
CA LYS A 29 13.31 -1.38 3.50
C LYS A 29 12.62 -0.06 3.17
N LYS A 30 13.17 0.70 2.21
CA LYS A 30 12.53 1.92 1.72
C LYS A 30 11.14 1.60 1.16
N THR A 31 10.14 2.36 1.60
CA THR A 31 8.79 2.31 1.02
C THR A 31 8.85 2.78 -0.43
N LYS A 32 8.35 1.95 -1.34
CA LYS A 32 8.24 2.26 -2.76
C LYS A 32 6.79 2.47 -3.20
N THR A 33 5.86 1.76 -2.58
CA THR A 33 4.44 1.80 -2.91
C THR A 33 3.59 1.91 -1.65
N VAL A 34 2.48 2.63 -1.78
CA VAL A 34 1.42 2.72 -0.76
C VAL A 34 0.17 2.10 -1.35
N LEU A 35 -0.41 1.11 -0.68
CA LEU A 35 -1.65 0.45 -1.08
C LEU A 35 -2.77 0.91 -0.17
N VAL A 36 -3.92 1.21 -0.75
CA VAL A 36 -5.15 1.57 -0.02
C VAL A 36 -6.12 0.40 -0.16
N MET A 37 -6.58 -0.10 0.98
CA MET A 37 -7.54 -1.19 1.03
C MET A 37 -8.96 -0.64 1.24
N ASP A 38 -9.95 -1.41 0.81
CA ASP A 38 -11.37 -1.16 1.07
C ASP A 38 -11.72 -1.10 2.57
N SER A 39 -10.96 -1.81 3.40
CA SER A 39 -11.03 -1.80 4.86
C SER A 39 -10.38 -0.58 5.52
N ASP A 40 -10.06 0.47 4.77
CA ASP A 40 -9.39 1.71 5.22
C ASP A 40 -7.95 1.49 5.72
N HIS A 41 -7.45 0.25 5.67
CA HIS A 41 -6.04 -0.05 5.92
C HIS A 41 -5.16 0.54 4.82
N VAL A 42 -4.02 1.08 5.24
CA VAL A 42 -2.95 1.51 4.34
C VAL A 42 -1.76 0.60 4.53
N ILE A 43 -1.27 0.00 3.44
CA ILE A 43 -0.14 -0.94 3.48
C ILE A 43 1.08 -0.30 2.81
N LEU A 44 2.20 -0.25 3.54
CA LEU A 44 3.49 0.17 2.99
C LEU A 44 4.22 -1.03 2.39
N SER A 45 4.68 -0.91 1.15
CA SER A 45 5.44 -1.96 0.47
C SER A 45 6.80 -1.47 -0.01
N ALA A 46 7.78 -2.36 0.10
CA ALA A 46 9.11 -2.17 -0.47
C ALA A 46 9.19 -2.55 -1.96
N TRP A 47 8.09 -3.05 -2.53
CA TRP A 47 8.01 -3.45 -3.93
C TRP A 47 7.39 -2.34 -4.78
N ASP A 48 7.82 -2.28 -6.03
CA ASP A 48 7.26 -1.38 -7.03
C ASP A 48 5.85 -1.85 -7.41
N ALA A 49 4.94 -0.91 -7.70
CA ALA A 49 3.52 -1.22 -7.95
C ALA A 49 3.31 -2.27 -9.05
N GLU A 50 4.09 -2.19 -10.14
CA GLU A 50 4.07 -3.16 -11.24
C GLU A 50 4.32 -4.61 -10.77
N LYS A 51 5.29 -4.82 -9.87
CA LYS A 51 5.60 -6.14 -9.31
C LYS A 51 4.47 -6.69 -8.44
N ILE A 52 3.74 -5.81 -7.76
CA ILE A 52 2.61 -6.20 -6.92
C ILE A 52 1.44 -6.61 -7.81
N LEU A 53 1.16 -5.85 -8.87
CA LEU A 53 0.08 -6.14 -9.83
C LEU A 53 0.33 -7.44 -10.61
N ALA A 54 1.58 -7.70 -11.02
CA ALA A 54 1.96 -8.90 -11.76
C ALA A 54 1.75 -10.20 -10.96
N ASN A 55 1.72 -10.13 -9.63
CA ASN A 55 1.54 -11.27 -8.73
C ASN A 55 0.10 -11.40 -8.20
N GLN A 56 -0.87 -10.67 -8.78
CA GLN A 56 -2.26 -10.83 -8.40
C GLN A 56 -2.81 -12.16 -8.92
N VAL A 57 -3.17 -13.05 -7.99
CA VAL A 57 -4.07 -14.17 -8.28
C VAL A 57 -5.45 -13.57 -8.42
N LEU A 58 -5.92 -13.41 -9.66
CA LEU A 58 -7.31 -13.06 -9.89
C LEU A 58 -8.15 -14.24 -9.40
N PRO A 59 -9.17 -14.02 -8.54
CA PRO A 59 -10.09 -15.08 -8.22
C PRO A 59 -10.72 -15.54 -9.53
N GLU A 60 -10.64 -16.85 -9.81
CA GLU A 60 -11.37 -17.46 -10.92
C GLU A 60 -12.84 -17.06 -10.75
N GLU A 61 -13.34 -16.22 -11.66
CA GLU A 61 -14.75 -15.93 -11.73
C GLU A 61 -15.47 -17.25 -11.99
N ASN A 62 -16.39 -17.63 -11.10
CA ASN A 62 -17.03 -18.95 -11.10
C ASN A 62 -17.42 -19.40 -12.52
N ALA A 63 -16.88 -20.56 -12.92
CA ALA A 63 -17.24 -21.29 -14.13
C ALA A 63 -18.73 -21.66 -14.20
#